data_AF-A0A4Q4B2U8-F1
#
_entry.id   AF-A0A4Q4B2U8-F1
#
_cell.length_a   1.000
_cell.length_b   1.000
_cell.length_c   1.000
_cell.angle_alpha   90.00
_cell.angle_beta   90.00
_cell.angle_gamma   90.00
#
_symmetry.space_group_name_H-M   'P 1'
#
loop_
_entity.id
_entity.type
_entity.pdbx_description
1 polymer ?
#
loop_
_entity_poly.entity_id
_entity_poly.type
_entity_poly.pdbx_seq_one_letter_code
_entity_poly.pdbx_strand_id
1 'polypeptide(L)'
;MKLTNEQFTEVAFIFEKENGNSHSKFEKEIIAESKLTEYKPTELEKIIVDGLNSGIYKNEDERVSGYWSLSKIGNRNLIAEYKKWLRTELENENGIAVFQILIGLDRLDEPVFNEHRTGQGVDETELNIKDAKQYLKK
;
A
#
# COMPACT_ATOMS: atom_id res chain seq x y z
N MET A 1 -4.91 16.71 -5.38
CA MET A 1 -4.50 16.02 -6.62
C MET A 1 -5.02 14.58 -6.55
N LYS A 2 -5.39 13.96 -7.67
CA LYS A 2 -5.71 12.53 -7.75
C LYS A 2 -4.64 11.85 -8.61
N LEU A 3 -4.00 10.79 -8.10
CA LEU A 3 -3.02 10.02 -8.89
C LEU A 3 -3.71 8.99 -9.78
N THR A 4 -3.10 8.71 -10.93
CA THR A 4 -3.44 7.56 -11.79
C THR A 4 -2.67 6.30 -11.35
N ASN A 5 -3.04 5.12 -11.87
CA ASN A 5 -2.31 3.87 -11.60
C ASN A 5 -0.85 3.90 -12.08
N GLU A 6 -0.58 4.54 -13.22
CA GLU A 6 0.78 4.79 -13.70
C GLU A 6 1.56 5.67 -12.71
N GLN A 7 0.93 6.75 -12.23
CA GLN A 7 1.53 7.63 -11.23
C GLN A 7 1.77 6.93 -9.90
N PHE A 8 0.90 6.02 -9.45
CA PHE A 8 1.17 5.20 -8.28
C PHE A 8 2.42 4.33 -8.44
N THR A 9 2.66 3.81 -9.65
CA THR A 9 3.87 3.04 -9.98
C THR A 9 5.12 3.93 -9.91
N GLU A 10 5.07 5.12 -10.49
CA GLU A 10 6.14 6.10 -10.39
C GLU A 10 6.45 6.47 -8.93
N VAL A 11 5.42 6.77 -8.13
CA VAL A 11 5.58 7.13 -6.71
C VAL A 11 6.19 5.98 -5.90
N ALA A 12 5.77 4.74 -6.16
CA ALA A 12 6.32 3.58 -5.49
C ALA A 12 7.85 3.47 -5.71
N PHE A 13 8.32 3.65 -6.94
CA PHE A 13 9.75 3.65 -7.24
C PHE A 13 10.49 4.86 -6.66
N ILE A 14 9.84 6.04 -6.59
CA ILE A 14 10.38 7.20 -5.88
C ILE A 14 10.59 6.87 -4.39
N PHE A 15 9.61 6.24 -3.73
CA PHE A 15 9.72 5.82 -2.33
C PHE A 15 10.79 4.75 -2.11
N GLU A 16 10.84 3.73 -2.96
CA GLU A 16 11.87 2.70 -2.88
C GLU A 16 13.27 3.31 -3.03
N LYS A 17 13.43 4.28 -3.93
CA LYS A 17 14.71 4.98 -4.14
C LYS A 17 15.11 5.79 -2.90
N GLU A 18 14.17 6.49 -2.27
CA GLU A 18 14.40 7.23 -1.02
C GLU A 18 14.87 6.29 0.11
N ASN A 19 14.33 5.07 0.14
CA ASN A 19 14.72 4.02 1.09
C ASN A 19 16.03 3.28 0.73
N GLY A 20 16.72 3.70 -0.34
CA GLY A 20 18.00 3.11 -0.75
C GLY A 20 17.89 1.78 -1.50
N ASN A 21 16.69 1.40 -1.95
CA ASN A 21 16.50 0.18 -2.72
C ASN A 21 17.15 0.30 -4.11
N SER A 22 17.74 -0.81 -4.56
CA SER A 22 18.30 -0.89 -5.91
C SER A 22 17.19 -0.97 -6.95
N HIS A 23 17.38 -0.27 -8.06
CA HIS A 23 16.45 -0.24 -9.19
C HIS A 23 17.15 -0.72 -10.45
N SER A 24 16.41 -1.46 -11.28
CA SER A 24 16.77 -1.81 -12.65
C SER A 24 16.93 -0.57 -13.53
N LYS A 25 17.50 -0.74 -14.72
CA LYS A 25 17.63 0.37 -15.68
C LYS A 25 16.26 0.94 -16.07
N PHE A 26 15.29 0.06 -16.29
CA PHE A 26 13.92 0.41 -16.67
C PHE A 26 13.23 1.26 -15.60
N GLU A 27 13.31 0.85 -14.32
CA GLU A 27 12.70 1.61 -13.23
C GLU A 27 13.38 2.97 -13.02
N LYS A 28 14.70 3.05 -13.23
CA LYS A 28 15.43 4.33 -13.19
C LYS A 28 14.98 5.29 -14.30
N GLU A 29 14.68 4.78 -15.49
CA GLU A 29 14.13 5.57 -16.61
C GLU A 29 12.74 6.11 -16.24
N ILE A 30 11.85 5.28 -15.66
CA ILE A 30 10.54 5.72 -15.16
C ILE A 30 10.67 6.85 -14.14
N ILE A 31 11.55 6.70 -13.14
CA ILE A 31 11.76 7.76 -12.13
C ILE A 31 12.27 9.05 -12.80
N ALA A 32 13.22 8.94 -13.74
CA ALA A 32 13.83 10.11 -14.38
C ALA A 32 12.85 10.90 -15.25
N GLU A 33 11.88 10.23 -15.86
CA GLU A 33 10.85 10.85 -16.71
C GLU A 33 9.63 11.33 -15.90
N SER A 34 9.46 10.82 -14.66
CA SER A 34 8.35 11.18 -13.80
C SER A 34 8.42 12.65 -13.36
N LYS A 35 7.35 13.39 -13.67
CA LYS A 35 7.12 14.75 -13.15
C LYS A 35 6.86 14.77 -11.65
N LEU A 36 6.64 13.61 -11.02
CA LEU A 36 6.41 13.52 -9.58
C LEU A 36 7.70 13.68 -8.77
N THR A 37 8.87 13.63 -9.42
CA THR A 37 10.17 13.94 -8.80
C THR A 37 10.31 15.40 -8.36
N GLU A 38 9.41 16.28 -8.80
CA GLU A 38 9.32 17.68 -8.34
C GLU A 38 8.77 17.79 -6.90
N TYR A 39 8.07 16.75 -6.42
CA TYR A 39 7.51 16.70 -5.07
C TYR A 39 8.46 15.96 -4.13
N LYS A 40 8.47 16.34 -2.85
CA LYS A 40 9.11 15.54 -1.81
C LYS A 40 8.34 14.25 -1.58
N PRO A 41 9.02 13.13 -1.21
CA PRO A 41 8.34 11.89 -0.85
C PRO A 41 7.22 12.07 0.19
N THR A 42 7.41 12.94 1.19
CA THR A 42 6.39 13.24 2.21
C THR A 42 5.17 13.99 1.67
N GLU A 43 5.32 14.77 0.60
CA GLU A 43 4.20 15.43 -0.08
C GLU A 43 3.39 14.42 -0.91
N LEU A 44 4.08 13.51 -1.60
CA LEU A 44 3.46 12.40 -2.33
C LEU A 44 2.71 11.45 -1.39
N GLU A 45 3.32 11.10 -0.24
CA GLU A 45 2.67 10.31 0.81
C GLU A 45 1.34 10.97 1.22
N LYS A 46 1.38 12.27 1.54
CA LYS A 46 0.20 13.03 1.94
C LYS A 46 -0.87 13.05 0.85
N ILE A 47 -0.50 13.26 -0.41
CA ILE A 47 -1.45 13.23 -1.55
C ILE A 47 -2.18 11.88 -1.61
N ILE A 48 -1.47 10.77 -1.42
CA ILE A 48 -2.06 9.43 -1.47
C ILE A 48 -2.96 9.19 -0.26
N VAL A 49 -2.49 9.48 0.95
CA VAL A 49 -3.25 9.33 2.20
C VAL A 49 -4.53 10.16 2.16
N ASP A 50 -4.44 11.43 1.78
CA ASP A 50 -5.60 12.32 1.67
C ASP A 50 -6.58 11.81 0.60
N GLY A 51 -6.08 11.26 -0.50
CA GLY A 51 -6.89 10.67 -1.55
C GLY A 51 -7.65 9.41 -1.12
N LEU A 52 -6.98 8.49 -0.42
CA LEU A 52 -7.61 7.30 0.16
C LEU A 52 -8.68 7.70 1.19
N ASN A 53 -8.34 8.64 2.08
CA ASN A 53 -9.22 9.08 3.16
C ASN A 53 -10.43 9.89 2.70
N SER A 54 -10.30 10.65 1.61
CA SER A 54 -11.43 11.35 0.98
C SER A 54 -12.27 10.46 0.07
N GLY A 55 -11.81 9.24 -0.20
CA GLY A 55 -12.48 8.29 -1.09
C GLY A 55 -12.55 8.77 -2.55
N ILE A 56 -11.57 9.56 -3.02
CA ILE A 56 -11.50 9.95 -4.45
C ILE A 56 -11.11 8.79 -5.35
N TYR A 57 -10.48 7.76 -4.78
CA TYR A 57 -10.20 6.47 -5.41
C TYR A 57 -11.42 5.55 -5.27
N LYS A 58 -12.15 5.36 -6.36
CA LYS A 58 -13.50 4.78 -6.35
C LYS A 58 -13.50 3.29 -6.62
N ASN A 59 -12.63 2.84 -7.53
CA ASN A 59 -12.51 1.42 -7.84
C ASN A 59 -11.45 0.75 -6.95
N GLU A 60 -11.46 -0.58 -6.93
CA GLU A 60 -10.52 -1.40 -6.16
C GLU A 60 -9.08 -1.16 -6.61
N ASP A 61 -8.81 -1.18 -7.93
CA ASP A 61 -7.46 -1.04 -8.49
C ASP A 61 -6.76 0.25 -8.04
N GLU A 62 -7.48 1.37 -8.00
CA GLU A 62 -6.95 2.65 -7.53
C GLU A 62 -6.58 2.58 -6.04
N ARG A 63 -7.43 1.95 -5.21
CA ARG A 63 -7.17 1.83 -3.77
C ARG A 63 -6.02 0.88 -3.49
N VAL A 64 -5.99 -0.29 -4.15
CA VAL A 64 -4.89 -1.25 -4.11
C VAL A 64 -3.58 -0.60 -4.53
N SER A 65 -3.57 0.18 -5.61
CA SER A 65 -2.40 0.93 -6.07
C SER A 65 -1.93 1.96 -5.02
N GLY A 66 -2.86 2.62 -4.35
CA GLY A 66 -2.57 3.50 -3.21
C GLY A 66 -1.93 2.77 -2.02
N TYR A 67 -2.52 1.66 -1.58
CA TYR A 67 -1.98 0.86 -0.47
C TYR A 67 -0.60 0.26 -0.82
N TRP A 68 -0.43 -0.22 -2.04
CA TRP A 68 0.82 -0.79 -2.53
C TRP A 68 1.92 0.26 -2.61
N SER A 69 1.65 1.43 -3.20
CA SER A 69 2.65 2.50 -3.27
C SER A 69 3.08 2.96 -1.88
N LEU A 70 2.13 3.22 -0.96
CA LEU A 70 2.45 3.56 0.42
C LEU A 70 3.27 2.48 1.15
N SER A 71 3.12 1.21 0.79
CA SER A 71 3.89 0.14 1.42
C SER A 71 5.39 0.21 1.12
N LYS A 72 5.79 1.03 0.15
CA LYS A 72 7.17 1.23 -0.27
C LYS A 72 7.92 2.28 0.53
N ILE A 73 7.20 3.13 1.28
CA ILE A 73 7.81 4.26 1.98
C ILE A 73 8.41 3.88 3.34
N GLY A 74 7.98 2.77 3.96
CA GLY A 74 8.51 2.34 5.26
C GLY A 74 8.15 3.25 6.44
N ASN A 75 7.19 4.18 6.26
CA ASN A 75 6.78 5.10 7.32
C ASN A 75 5.86 4.41 8.34
N ARG A 76 6.39 4.05 9.51
CA ARG A 76 5.63 3.40 10.60
C ARG A 76 4.47 4.25 11.13
N ASN A 77 4.45 5.56 10.89
CA ASN A 77 3.32 6.40 11.29
C ASN A 77 2.03 6.06 10.50
N LEU A 78 2.15 5.37 9.37
CA LEU A 78 1.00 4.92 8.56
C LEU A 78 0.26 3.71 9.13
N ILE A 79 0.78 3.03 10.18
CA ILE A 79 0.13 1.85 10.76
C ILE A 79 -1.33 2.15 11.18
N ALA A 80 -1.58 3.32 11.74
CA ALA A 80 -2.93 3.73 12.13
C ALA A 80 -3.87 3.88 10.93
N GLU A 81 -3.39 4.48 9.84
CA GLU A 81 -4.14 4.62 8.59
C GLU A 81 -4.38 3.27 7.93
N TYR A 82 -3.38 2.38 7.87
CA TYR A 82 -3.55 1.02 7.37
C TYR A 82 -4.59 0.23 8.17
N LYS A 83 -4.60 0.34 9.51
CA LYS A 83 -5.64 -0.29 10.35
C LYS A 83 -7.04 0.26 10.05
N LYS A 84 -7.16 1.55 9.73
CA LYS A 84 -8.42 2.18 9.36
C LYS A 84 -8.90 1.64 8.00
N TRP A 85 -8.05 1.67 6.98
CA TRP A 85 -8.39 1.13 5.66
C TRP A 85 -8.68 -0.37 5.71
N LEU A 86 -7.96 -1.15 6.53
CA LEU A 86 -8.22 -2.58 6.70
C LEU A 86 -9.63 -2.87 7.19
N ARG A 87 -10.15 -2.07 8.12
CA ARG A 87 -11.55 -2.17 8.58
C ARG A 87 -12.52 -1.90 7.44
N THR A 88 -12.29 -0.83 6.69
CA THR A 88 -13.14 -0.45 5.55
C THR A 88 -13.14 -1.53 4.47
N GLU A 89 -11.99 -2.08 4.08
CA GLU A 89 -11.94 -3.11 3.04
C GLU A 89 -12.48 -4.47 3.50
N LEU A 90 -12.44 -4.77 4.81
CA LEU A 90 -13.14 -5.92 5.38
C LEU A 90 -14.65 -5.77 5.31
N GLU A 91 -15.19 -4.58 5.56
CA GLU A 91 -16.62 -4.29 5.41
C GLU A 91 -17.08 -4.39 3.95
N ASN A 92 -16.19 -4.06 3.01
CA ASN A 92 -16.42 -4.20 1.57
C ASN A 92 -16.20 -5.62 1.03
N GLU A 93 -15.81 -6.58 1.88
CA GLU A 93 -15.43 -7.95 1.49
C GLU A 93 -14.34 -8.00 0.39
N ASN A 94 -13.44 -7.02 0.38
CA ASN A 94 -12.44 -6.86 -0.67
C ASN A 94 -11.15 -7.64 -0.36
N GLY A 95 -11.11 -8.91 -0.75
CA GLY A 95 -9.98 -9.80 -0.47
C GLY A 95 -8.63 -9.30 -0.97
N ILE A 96 -8.60 -8.70 -2.16
CA ILE A 96 -7.36 -8.20 -2.80
C ILE A 96 -6.83 -6.98 -2.04
N ALA A 97 -7.70 -6.01 -1.74
CA ALA A 97 -7.32 -4.83 -0.97
C ALA A 97 -6.92 -5.18 0.46
N VAL A 98 -7.63 -6.12 1.10
CA VAL A 98 -7.26 -6.66 2.41
C VAL A 98 -5.85 -7.25 2.36
N PHE A 99 -5.56 -8.12 1.40
CA PHE A 99 -4.22 -8.70 1.23
C PHE A 99 -3.15 -7.61 1.05
N GLN A 100 -3.39 -6.63 0.18
CA GLN A 100 -2.42 -5.56 -0.08
C GLN A 100 -2.15 -4.70 1.17
N ILE A 101 -3.16 -4.46 2.00
CA ILE A 101 -3.00 -3.77 3.28
C ILE A 101 -2.21 -4.61 4.28
N LEU A 102 -2.45 -5.92 4.35
CA LEU A 102 -1.66 -6.82 5.21
C LEU A 102 -0.19 -6.81 4.79
N ILE A 103 0.13 -6.86 3.50
CA ILE A 103 1.51 -6.70 3.01
C ILE A 103 2.11 -5.36 3.44
N GLY A 104 1.33 -4.27 3.38
CA GLY A 104 1.77 -2.96 3.83
C GLY A 104 2.12 -2.94 5.32
N LEU A 105 1.29 -3.54 6.15
CA LEU A 105 1.51 -3.67 7.59
C LEU A 105 2.69 -4.59 7.93
N ASP A 106 2.81 -5.73 7.25
CA ASP A 106 3.91 -6.69 7.41
C ASP A 106 5.27 -6.04 7.13
N ARG A 107 5.37 -5.20 6.08
CA ARG A 107 6.56 -4.40 5.79
C ARG A 107 6.91 -3.35 6.84
N LEU A 108 5.97 -3.02 7.72
CA LEU A 108 6.17 -2.14 8.87
C LEU A 108 6.42 -2.95 10.16
N ASP A 109 6.76 -4.23 10.03
CA ASP A 109 7.01 -5.21 11.08
C ASP A 109 5.78 -5.53 11.96
N GLU A 110 4.57 -5.36 11.44
CA GLU A 110 3.36 -5.76 12.16
C GLU A 110 3.08 -7.26 11.94
N PRO A 111 2.81 -8.05 13.01
CA PRO A 111 2.57 -9.48 12.92
C PRO A 111 1.13 -9.77 12.49
N VAL A 112 0.84 -9.42 11.23
CA VAL A 112 -0.48 -9.52 10.61
C VAL A 112 -0.80 -10.93 10.12
N PHE A 113 0.21 -11.66 9.64
CA PHE A 113 0.05 -13.02 9.15
C PHE A 113 0.24 -14.04 10.27
N ASN A 114 -0.61 -15.06 10.28
CA ASN A 114 -0.48 -16.15 11.24
C ASN A 114 0.78 -16.98 10.95
N GLU A 115 1.63 -17.22 11.94
CA GLU A 115 2.89 -17.98 11.79
C GLU A 115 2.69 -19.43 11.31
N HIS A 116 1.48 -19.99 11.46
CA HIS A 116 1.14 -21.34 11.06
C HIS A 116 0.39 -21.42 9.73
N ARG A 117 0.33 -20.33 8.94
CA ARG A 117 -0.34 -20.36 7.63
C ARG A 117 0.50 -21.10 6.58
N THR A 118 -0.19 -21.73 5.63
CA THR A 118 0.40 -22.61 4.61
C THR A 118 0.85 -21.91 3.33
N GLY A 119 0.56 -20.62 3.17
CA GLY A 119 0.87 -19.79 2.00
C GLY A 119 0.69 -18.31 2.34
N GLN A 120 1.04 -17.38 1.46
CA GLN A 120 0.78 -15.93 1.60
C GLN A 120 0.28 -15.34 0.27
N GLY A 121 -0.63 -16.05 -0.39
CA GLY A 121 -1.14 -15.71 -1.71
C GLY A 121 -2.24 -14.65 -1.66
N VAL A 122 -2.32 -13.84 -2.71
CA VAL A 122 -3.44 -12.89 -2.92
C VAL A 122 -4.77 -13.63 -3.14
N ASP A 123 -4.71 -14.83 -3.71
CA ASP A 123 -5.85 -15.72 -3.98
C ASP A 123 -6.36 -16.43 -2.73
N GLU A 124 -5.59 -16.44 -1.63
CA GLU A 124 -5.99 -17.01 -0.33
C GLU A 124 -6.95 -16.09 0.45
N THR A 125 -8.02 -15.62 -0.20
CA THR A 125 -8.95 -14.59 0.31
C THR A 125 -9.50 -14.90 1.70
N GLU A 126 -9.93 -16.13 1.96
CA GLU A 126 -10.46 -16.54 3.27
C GLU A 126 -9.40 -16.44 4.38
N LEU A 127 -8.16 -16.84 4.08
CA LEU A 127 -7.04 -16.74 5.02
C LEU A 127 -6.69 -15.27 5.28
N ASN A 128 -6.63 -14.46 4.23
CA ASN A 128 -6.33 -13.03 4.33
C ASN A 128 -7.40 -12.29 5.17
N ILE A 129 -8.68 -12.59 4.96
CA ILE A 129 -9.77 -12.04 5.79
C ILE A 129 -9.67 -12.50 7.24
N LYS A 130 -9.35 -13.78 7.48
CA LYS A 130 -9.18 -14.33 8.83
C LYS A 130 -8.03 -13.63 9.56
N ASP A 131 -6.88 -13.49 8.93
CA ASP A 131 -5.68 -12.83 9.49
C ASP A 131 -5.98 -11.35 9.80
N ALA A 132 -6.61 -10.63 8.88
CA ALA A 132 -7.03 -9.24 9.09
C ALA A 132 -7.97 -9.08 10.31
N LYS A 133 -8.97 -9.96 10.43
CA LYS A 133 -9.90 -9.97 11.58
C LYS A 133 -9.19 -10.30 12.89
N GLN A 134 -8.19 -11.16 12.88
CA GLN A 134 -7.40 -11.50 14.08
C GLN A 134 -6.49 -10.33 14.48
N TYR A 135 -5.82 -9.72 13.51
CA TYR A 135 -4.95 -8.58 13.73
C TYR A 135 -5.67 -7.38 14.34
N LEU A 136 -6.86 -7.04 13.84
CA LEU A 136 -7.65 -5.90 14.34
C LEU A 136 -8.27 -6.10 15.74
N LYS A 137 -8.23 -7.32 16.29
CA LYS A 137 -8.67 -7.63 17.66
C LYS A 137 -7.58 -7.41 18.72
N LYS A 138 -6.32 -7.25 18.29
CA LYS A 138 -5.18 -6.93 19.15
C LYS A 138 -5.17 -5.44 19.48
#